data_AF-A0A1S2WUE1-F1
#
_entry.id   AF-A0A1S2WUE1-F1
#
_cell.length_a   1.000
_cell.length_b   1.000
_cell.length_c   1.000
_cell.angle_alpha   90.00
_cell.angle_beta   90.00
_cell.angle_gamma   90.00
#
_symmetry.space_group_name_H-M   'P 1'
#
loop_
_entity.id
_entity.type
_entity.pdbx_description
1 polymer ?
#
loop_
_entity_poly.entity_id
_entity_poly.type
_entity_poly.pdbx_seq_one_letter_code
_entity_poly.pdbx_strand_id
1 'polypeptide(L)'
;MLRSIQYKALPILYLWVVGIISVNIHIQMLSHGVPYPGDYFIPPKFYQFSLQLVQLCGMYYLYKQITERYSYFTKIKYILIFFMIMSALEKLILRLPMTEGYIVDKHFLFIWLNNYLPQLILLFISCSTVALVDSIKTIKLYENLIKFMLLVIYIIILQYLLSPIVHTSINIIFGHISPPNPNNILHSLYNWQTNVIASVFFIEPMIGCFAVTWIFWDKFPSYFILKTLYIIIMILILNNMLLKFIFFMHYTTLSLGSSLLSISQFTMQWIFAGIMISLLCHYLKKRCY
;
A
#
# COMPACT_ATOMS: atom_id res chain seq x y z
N MET A 1 33.90 -7.86 -11.00
CA MET A 1 33.48 -6.84 -10.02
C MET A 1 32.57 -5.76 -10.63
N LEU A 2 32.92 -5.14 -11.78
CA LEU A 2 32.04 -4.16 -12.45
C LEU A 2 30.68 -4.75 -12.89
N ARG A 3 30.67 -5.96 -13.47
CA ARG A 3 29.43 -6.67 -13.81
C ARG A 3 28.53 -6.88 -12.58
N SER A 4 29.07 -7.31 -11.43
CA SER A 4 28.27 -7.57 -10.23
C SER A 4 27.69 -6.30 -9.58
N ILE A 5 28.35 -5.14 -9.75
CA ILE A 5 27.85 -3.85 -9.26
C ILE A 5 26.72 -3.34 -10.18
N GLN A 6 26.90 -3.43 -11.50
CA GLN A 6 25.87 -3.08 -12.48
C GLN A 6 24.57 -3.88 -12.27
N TYR A 7 24.67 -5.17 -11.95
CA TYR A 7 23.50 -6.03 -11.71
C TYR A 7 22.71 -5.69 -10.44
N LYS A 8 23.34 -5.04 -9.45
CA LYS A 8 22.67 -4.64 -8.20
C LYS A 8 22.12 -3.21 -8.27
N ALA A 9 22.83 -2.30 -8.94
CA ALA A 9 22.43 -0.90 -9.05
C ALA A 9 21.29 -0.67 -10.06
N LEU A 10 21.28 -1.42 -11.17
CA LEU A 10 20.32 -1.22 -12.25
C LEU A 10 18.85 -1.46 -11.82
N PRO A 11 18.50 -2.52 -11.08
CA PRO A 11 17.13 -2.72 -10.61
C PRO A 11 16.67 -1.61 -9.64
N ILE A 12 17.57 -1.15 -8.76
CA ILE A 12 17.26 -0.07 -7.81
C ILE A 12 16.97 1.22 -8.58
N LEU A 13 17.85 1.61 -9.51
CA LEU A 13 17.65 2.78 -10.35
C LEU A 13 16.35 2.67 -11.17
N TYR A 14 16.05 1.48 -11.71
CA TYR A 14 14.81 1.23 -12.43
C TYR A 14 13.58 1.47 -11.56
N LEU A 15 13.56 0.95 -10.32
CA LEU A 15 12.45 1.17 -9.38
C LEU A 15 12.28 2.67 -9.06
N TRP A 16 13.37 3.40 -8.92
CA TRP A 16 13.34 4.86 -8.73
C TRP A 16 12.69 5.58 -9.92
N VAL A 17 13.15 5.32 -11.13
CA VAL A 17 12.62 5.95 -12.35
C VAL A 17 11.13 5.61 -12.53
N VAL A 18 10.75 4.34 -12.34
CA VAL A 18 9.35 3.92 -12.41
C VAL A 18 8.51 4.62 -11.34
N GLY A 19 9.03 4.74 -10.11
CA GLY A 19 8.34 5.42 -9.03
C GLY A 19 8.07 6.90 -9.34
N ILE A 20 9.09 7.61 -9.85
CA ILE A 20 8.98 9.01 -10.27
C ILE A 20 7.93 9.14 -11.38
N ILE A 21 7.98 8.32 -12.42
CA ILE A 21 7.00 8.41 -13.53
C ILE A 21 5.59 8.09 -13.02
N SER A 22 5.45 7.04 -12.21
CA SER A 22 4.19 6.56 -11.66
C SER A 22 3.46 7.67 -10.89
N VAL A 23 4.11 8.27 -9.90
CA VAL A 23 3.50 9.33 -9.07
C VAL A 23 3.29 10.65 -9.83
N ASN A 24 4.08 10.90 -10.88
CA ASN A 24 3.86 12.05 -11.75
C ASN A 24 2.56 11.97 -12.54
N ILE A 25 2.00 10.79 -12.81
CA ILE A 25 0.65 10.66 -13.40
C ILE A 25 -0.36 11.45 -12.55
N HIS A 26 -0.35 11.24 -11.24
CA HIS A 26 -1.22 11.93 -10.30
C HIS A 26 -0.90 13.43 -10.21
N ILE A 27 0.37 13.80 -10.04
CA ILE A 27 0.80 15.21 -9.91
C ILE A 27 0.38 16.02 -11.15
N GLN A 28 0.60 15.47 -12.35
CA GLN A 28 0.27 16.13 -13.60
C GLN A 28 -1.25 16.27 -13.76
N MET A 29 -2.03 15.23 -13.46
CA MET A 29 -3.50 15.32 -13.54
C MET A 29 -4.06 16.40 -12.60
N LEU A 30 -3.58 16.49 -11.35
CA LEU A 30 -3.98 17.56 -10.44
C LEU A 30 -3.60 18.95 -10.98
N SER A 31 -2.39 19.11 -11.52
CA SER A 31 -1.95 20.40 -12.06
C SER A 31 -2.76 20.86 -13.28
N HIS A 32 -3.41 19.94 -14.00
CA HIS A 32 -4.32 20.22 -15.11
C HIS A 32 -5.78 20.35 -14.67
N GLY A 33 -6.05 20.50 -13.37
CA GLY A 33 -7.39 20.77 -12.83
C GLY A 33 -8.28 19.53 -12.69
N VAL A 34 -7.73 18.31 -12.77
CA VAL A 34 -8.51 17.10 -12.45
C VAL A 34 -8.86 17.13 -10.96
N PRO A 35 -10.15 17.00 -10.58
CA PRO A 35 -10.56 17.10 -9.18
C PRO A 35 -9.95 15.99 -8.32
N TYR A 36 -9.66 16.29 -7.06
CA TYR A 36 -9.21 15.30 -6.09
C TYR A 36 -10.41 14.46 -5.59
N PRO A 37 -10.35 13.11 -5.59
CA PRO A 37 -11.49 12.26 -5.24
C PRO A 37 -12.04 12.50 -3.84
N GLY A 38 -11.18 12.83 -2.88
CA GLY A 38 -11.57 13.00 -1.48
C GLY A 38 -12.63 14.08 -1.26
N ASP A 39 -12.64 15.11 -2.10
CA ASP A 39 -13.51 16.28 -1.92
C ASP A 39 -14.95 16.03 -2.39
N TYR A 40 -15.17 14.99 -3.21
CA TYR A 40 -16.44 14.70 -3.87
C TYR A 40 -16.99 13.30 -3.57
N PHE A 41 -16.35 12.59 -2.65
CA PHE A 41 -16.72 11.22 -2.31
C PHE A 41 -17.59 11.17 -1.05
N ILE A 42 -18.74 10.52 -1.14
CA ILE A 42 -19.65 10.31 0.00
C ILE A 42 -19.61 8.82 0.38
N PRO A 43 -18.69 8.40 1.26
CA PRO A 43 -18.53 6.99 1.58
C PRO A 43 -19.79 6.40 2.25
N PRO A 44 -20.30 5.24 1.79
CA PRO A 44 -21.33 4.52 2.55
C PRO A 44 -20.76 3.99 3.87
N LYS A 45 -21.64 3.71 4.85
CA LYS A 45 -21.23 3.26 6.21
C LYS A 45 -20.33 2.02 6.22
N PHE A 46 -20.54 1.10 5.28
CA PHE A 46 -19.77 -0.14 5.17
C PHE A 46 -18.47 0.00 4.36
N TYR A 47 -18.16 1.19 3.83
CA TYR A 47 -17.00 1.43 2.96
C TYR A 47 -15.68 0.97 3.60
N GLN A 48 -15.38 1.45 4.82
CA GLN A 48 -14.12 1.12 5.50
C GLN A 48 -14.04 -0.37 5.84
N PHE A 49 -15.16 -0.97 6.26
CA PHE A 49 -15.25 -2.41 6.50
C PHE A 49 -14.95 -3.22 5.23
N SER A 50 -15.53 -2.84 4.10
CA SER A 50 -15.29 -3.53 2.82
C SER A 50 -13.85 -3.40 2.34
N LEU A 51 -13.24 -2.22 2.45
CA LEU A 51 -11.82 -2.03 2.12
C LEU A 51 -10.94 -2.97 2.95
N GLN A 52 -11.06 -2.89 4.27
CA GLN A 52 -10.26 -3.69 5.20
C GLN A 52 -10.46 -5.19 4.98
N LEU A 53 -11.69 -5.64 4.68
CA LEU A 53 -11.97 -7.05 4.41
C LEU A 53 -11.26 -7.55 3.17
N VAL A 54 -11.40 -6.84 2.04
CA VAL A 54 -10.76 -7.25 0.79
C VAL A 54 -9.24 -7.20 0.90
N GLN A 55 -8.71 -6.17 1.56
CA GLN A 55 -7.29 -6.08 1.84
C GLN A 55 -6.78 -7.22 2.71
N LEU A 56 -7.49 -7.58 3.79
CA LEU A 56 -7.12 -8.70 4.67
C LEU A 56 -7.16 -10.04 3.95
N CYS A 57 -8.11 -10.25 3.04
CA CYS A 57 -8.12 -11.42 2.18
C CYS A 57 -6.89 -11.45 1.25
N GLY A 58 -6.53 -10.33 0.63
CA GLY A 58 -5.30 -10.21 -0.18
C GLY A 58 -4.04 -10.44 0.64
N MET A 59 -3.97 -9.86 1.83
CA MET A 59 -2.92 -10.01 2.83
C MET A 59 -2.74 -11.47 3.26
N TYR A 60 -3.83 -12.17 3.55
CA TYR A 60 -3.82 -13.60 3.86
C TYR A 60 -3.24 -14.42 2.70
N TYR A 61 -3.64 -14.12 1.47
CA TYR A 61 -3.11 -14.80 0.29
C TYR A 61 -1.62 -14.51 0.06
N LEU A 62 -1.17 -13.26 0.23
CA LEU A 62 0.24 -12.88 0.16
C LEU A 62 1.07 -13.60 1.24
N TYR A 63 0.61 -13.62 2.49
CA TYR A 63 1.29 -14.32 3.58
C TYR A 63 1.49 -15.80 3.26
N LYS A 64 0.45 -16.48 2.78
CA LYS A 64 0.52 -17.88 2.35
C LYS A 64 1.57 -18.10 1.25
N GLN A 65 1.68 -17.18 0.28
CA GLN A 65 2.72 -17.30 -0.74
C GLN A 65 4.14 -17.07 -0.20
N ILE A 66 4.30 -16.21 0.81
CA ILE A 66 5.59 -16.01 1.47
C ILE A 66 6.02 -17.31 2.19
N THR A 67 5.12 -17.93 2.95
CA THR A 67 5.42 -19.15 3.71
C THR A 67 5.68 -20.36 2.80
N GLU A 68 4.94 -20.49 1.69
CA GLU A 68 5.17 -21.52 0.68
C GLU A 68 6.51 -21.34 -0.04
N ARG A 69 6.93 -20.10 -0.31
CA ARG A 69 8.16 -19.79 -1.07
C ARG A 69 9.42 -19.93 -0.21
N TYR A 70 9.36 -19.59 1.07
CA TYR A 70 10.53 -19.50 1.94
C TYR A 70 10.43 -20.40 3.18
N SER A 71 10.21 -21.70 2.98
CA SER A 71 9.92 -22.70 4.03
C SER A 71 10.87 -22.74 5.23
N TYR A 72 12.10 -22.23 5.06
CA TYR A 72 13.17 -22.22 6.07
C TYR A 72 13.12 -21.02 7.03
N PHE A 73 12.19 -20.08 6.85
CA PHE A 73 12.06 -18.94 7.77
C PHE A 73 11.28 -19.30 9.04
N THR A 74 11.61 -18.60 10.12
CA THR A 74 10.86 -18.66 11.38
C THR A 74 9.56 -17.85 11.27
N LYS A 75 8.57 -18.15 12.13
CA LYS A 75 7.29 -17.40 12.20
C LYS A 75 7.49 -15.89 12.34
N ILE A 76 8.40 -15.47 13.22
CA ILE A 76 8.72 -14.06 13.43
C ILE A 76 9.27 -13.44 12.14
N LYS A 77 10.16 -14.14 11.43
CA LYS A 77 10.72 -13.64 10.18
C LYS A 77 9.66 -13.50 9.08
N TYR A 78 8.70 -14.43 8.98
CA TYR A 78 7.56 -14.27 8.06
C TYR A 78 6.75 -13.02 8.38
N ILE A 79 6.38 -12.82 9.65
CA ILE A 79 5.61 -11.64 10.09
C ILE A 79 6.36 -10.35 9.77
N LEU A 80 7.66 -10.28 10.07
CA LEU A 80 8.47 -9.09 9.81
C LEU A 80 8.61 -8.79 8.32
N ILE A 81 8.91 -9.79 7.48
CA ILE A 81 9.00 -9.59 6.03
C ILE A 81 7.64 -9.17 5.47
N PHE A 82 6.57 -9.84 5.88
CA PHE A 82 5.23 -9.52 5.44
C PHE A 82 4.82 -8.10 5.85
N PHE A 83 5.07 -7.72 7.09
CA PHE A 83 4.86 -6.37 7.61
C PHE A 83 5.64 -5.33 6.80
N MET A 84 6.93 -5.56 6.52
CA MET A 84 7.76 -4.64 5.74
C MET A 84 7.26 -4.47 4.30
N ILE A 85 6.74 -5.53 3.68
CA ILE A 85 6.14 -5.45 2.34
C ILE A 85 4.87 -4.60 2.37
N MET A 86 3.98 -4.87 3.33
CA MET A 86 2.72 -4.15 3.43
C MET A 86 2.92 -2.70 3.83
N SER A 87 3.81 -2.39 4.77
CA SER A 87 4.09 -1.02 5.19
C SER A 87 4.68 -0.20 4.06
N ALA A 88 5.57 -0.79 3.25
CA ALA A 88 6.10 -0.16 2.05
C ALA A 88 5.01 0.09 0.99
N LEU A 89 4.14 -0.90 0.75
CA LEU A 89 3.04 -0.79 -0.22
C LEU A 89 1.98 0.24 0.21
N GLU A 90 1.72 0.37 1.51
CA GLU A 90 0.85 1.40 2.08
C GLU A 90 1.54 2.76 2.25
N LYS A 91 2.87 2.82 2.05
CA LYS A 91 3.72 4.03 2.04
C LYS A 91 3.93 4.64 3.42
N LEU A 92 3.81 3.85 4.48
CA LEU A 92 3.69 4.32 5.86
C LEU A 92 5.03 4.63 6.54
N ILE A 93 6.16 4.17 6.00
CA ILE A 93 7.47 4.35 6.66
C ILE A 93 8.09 5.69 6.29
N LEU A 94 8.15 6.03 4.99
CA LEU A 94 8.89 7.19 4.50
C LEU A 94 8.01 8.14 3.70
N ARG A 95 7.38 7.67 2.62
CA ARG A 95 6.72 8.51 1.61
C ARG A 95 5.65 9.39 2.20
N LEU A 96 4.67 8.80 2.89
CA LEU A 96 3.58 9.55 3.48
C LEU A 96 4.07 10.49 4.60
N PRO A 97 4.84 10.01 5.61
CA PRO A 97 5.41 10.87 6.64
C PRO A 97 6.27 12.03 6.13
N MET A 98 7.12 11.80 5.14
CA MET A 98 7.99 12.85 4.59
C MET A 98 7.19 13.88 3.79
N THR A 99 6.19 13.44 3.02
CA THR A 99 5.38 14.37 2.22
C THR A 99 4.47 15.21 3.11
N GLU A 100 3.70 14.58 4.00
CA GLU A 100 2.80 15.31 4.91
C GLU A 100 3.57 16.11 5.97
N GLY A 101 4.70 15.58 6.47
CA GLY A 101 5.58 16.31 7.38
C GLY A 101 6.09 17.60 6.76
N TYR A 102 6.46 17.59 5.48
CA TYR A 102 6.88 18.80 4.77
C TYR A 102 5.72 19.80 4.59
N ILE A 103 4.52 19.31 4.28
CA ILE A 103 3.29 20.13 4.14
C ILE A 103 2.92 20.80 5.46
N VAL A 104 3.08 20.10 6.58
CA VAL A 104 2.70 20.54 7.92
C VAL A 104 3.90 21.16 8.63
N ASP A 105 4.36 22.31 8.10
CA ASP A 105 5.42 23.12 8.72
C ASP A 105 6.73 22.35 8.99
N LYS A 106 7.08 21.37 8.14
CA LYS A 106 8.27 20.49 8.33
C LYS A 106 8.27 19.71 9.66
N HIS A 107 7.11 19.53 10.29
CA HIS A 107 6.97 18.77 11.52
C HIS A 107 6.88 17.25 11.23
N PHE A 108 7.93 16.69 10.66
CA PHE A 108 7.99 15.28 10.25
C PHE A 108 7.73 14.32 11.40
N LEU A 109 8.37 14.53 12.55
CA LEU A 109 8.22 13.65 13.71
C LEU A 109 6.80 13.71 14.27
N PHE A 110 6.20 14.90 14.34
CA PHE A 110 4.81 15.09 14.77
C PHE A 110 3.86 14.31 13.87
N ILE A 111 3.98 14.48 12.56
CA ILE A 111 3.12 13.80 11.58
C ILE A 111 3.34 12.28 11.61
N TRP A 112 4.61 11.84 11.67
CA TRP A 112 4.96 10.43 11.76
C TRP A 112 4.33 9.76 12.98
N LEU A 113 4.55 10.33 14.16
CA LEU A 113 4.02 9.79 15.39
C LEU A 113 2.47 9.86 15.40
N ASN A 114 1.82 10.91 14.88
CA ASN A 114 0.39 11.17 15.14
C ASN A 114 -0.49 10.41 14.17
N ASN A 115 -0.08 10.41 12.90
CA ASN A 115 -0.90 9.89 11.81
C ASN A 115 -0.45 8.50 11.42
N TYR A 116 0.87 8.22 11.40
CA TYR A 116 1.41 7.03 10.74
C TYR A 116 1.88 5.93 11.70
N LEU A 117 2.38 6.27 12.88
CA LEU A 117 2.70 5.26 13.90
C LEU A 117 1.48 4.44 14.32
N PRO A 118 0.28 5.02 14.59
CA PRO A 118 -0.91 4.22 14.87
C PRO A 118 -1.23 3.25 13.74
N GLN A 119 -1.16 3.73 12.50
CA GLN A 119 -1.42 2.92 11.30
C GLN A 119 -0.40 1.78 11.17
N LEU A 120 0.89 2.04 11.39
CA LEU A 120 1.93 1.02 11.40
C LEU A 120 1.72 -0.04 12.49
N ILE A 121 1.31 0.36 13.70
CA ILE A 121 1.00 -0.59 14.79
C ILE A 121 -0.20 -1.46 14.40
N LEU A 122 -1.29 -0.85 13.92
CA LEU A 122 -2.47 -1.59 13.48
C LEU A 122 -2.16 -2.53 12.31
N LEU A 123 -1.31 -2.12 11.38
CA LEU A 123 -0.84 -2.95 10.29
C LEU A 123 0.03 -4.11 10.79
N PHE A 124 0.90 -3.90 11.77
CA PHE A 124 1.69 -4.96 12.40
C PHE A 124 0.80 -5.98 13.10
N ILE A 125 -0.22 -5.52 13.84
CA ILE A 125 -1.24 -6.38 14.46
C ILE A 125 -1.99 -7.14 13.36
N SER A 126 -2.38 -6.48 12.26
CA SER A 126 -3.06 -7.14 11.13
C SER A 126 -2.22 -8.24 10.49
N CYS A 127 -0.93 -7.97 10.26
CA CYS A 127 0.01 -8.96 9.73
C CYS A 127 0.18 -10.15 10.67
N SER A 128 0.26 -9.88 11.98
CA SER A 128 0.37 -10.91 13.02
C SER A 128 -0.90 -11.75 13.11
N THR A 129 -2.08 -11.13 13.06
CA THR A 129 -3.37 -11.83 13.06
C THR A 129 -3.51 -12.72 11.83
N VAL A 130 -3.14 -12.24 10.64
CA VAL A 130 -3.14 -13.05 9.42
C VAL A 130 -2.25 -14.29 9.58
N ALA A 131 -1.05 -14.13 10.16
CA ALA A 131 -0.15 -15.24 10.43
C ALA A 131 -0.73 -16.24 11.45
N LEU A 132 -1.43 -15.75 12.48
CA LEU A 132 -2.14 -16.58 13.45
C LEU A 132 -3.29 -17.35 12.78
N VAL A 133 -4.15 -16.67 12.01
CA VAL A 133 -5.27 -17.27 11.28
C VAL A 133 -4.80 -18.37 10.33
N ASP A 134 -3.69 -18.15 9.63
CA ASP A 134 -3.12 -19.18 8.74
C ASP A 134 -2.65 -20.42 9.50
N SER A 135 -2.13 -20.24 10.73
CA SER A 135 -1.61 -21.32 11.56
C SER A 135 -2.68 -22.18 12.27
N ILE A 136 -3.94 -21.73 12.29
CA ILE A 136 -5.03 -22.47 12.92
C ILE A 136 -5.36 -23.70 12.07
N LYS A 137 -5.21 -24.88 12.67
CA LYS A 137 -5.65 -26.14 12.06
C LYS A 137 -7.17 -26.16 12.00
N THR A 138 -7.72 -26.33 10.81
CA THR A 138 -9.16 -26.39 10.56
C THR A 138 -9.51 -27.60 9.72
N ILE A 139 -10.79 -27.92 9.62
CA ILE A 139 -11.30 -28.98 8.75
C ILE A 139 -11.11 -28.52 7.30
N LYS A 140 -10.34 -29.28 6.51
CA LYS A 140 -9.93 -28.93 5.13
C LYS A 140 -11.09 -28.51 4.22
N LEU A 141 -12.25 -29.14 4.36
CA LEU A 141 -13.46 -28.82 3.58
C LEU A 141 -13.94 -27.38 3.80
N TYR A 142 -13.79 -26.87 5.03
CA TYR A 142 -14.29 -25.55 5.44
C TYR A 142 -13.17 -24.55 5.73
N GLU A 143 -11.92 -24.89 5.45
CA GLU A 143 -10.75 -24.09 5.83
C GLU A 143 -10.86 -22.63 5.36
N ASN A 144 -11.16 -22.41 4.09
CA ASN A 144 -11.26 -21.06 3.53
C ASN A 144 -12.43 -20.26 4.13
N LEU A 145 -13.57 -20.92 4.38
CA LEU A 145 -14.73 -20.29 5.00
C LEU A 145 -14.43 -19.91 6.45
N ILE A 146 -13.85 -20.81 7.23
CA ILE A 146 -13.49 -20.57 8.63
C ILE A 146 -12.47 -19.42 8.71
N LYS A 147 -11.41 -19.45 7.89
CA LYS A 147 -10.40 -18.39 7.86
C LYS A 147 -11.00 -17.05 7.44
N PHE A 148 -11.90 -17.02 6.46
CA PHE A 148 -12.64 -15.82 6.09
C PHE A 148 -13.48 -15.27 7.26
N MET A 149 -14.23 -16.13 7.97
CA MET A 149 -15.01 -15.72 9.14
C MET A 149 -14.12 -15.17 10.26
N LEU A 150 -12.94 -15.76 10.49
CA LEU A 150 -11.98 -15.24 11.46
C LEU A 150 -11.45 -13.85 11.08
N LEU A 151 -11.21 -13.60 9.79
CA LEU A 151 -10.84 -12.26 9.31
C LEU A 151 -11.97 -11.26 9.49
N VAL A 152 -13.23 -11.65 9.24
CA VAL A 152 -14.41 -10.81 9.49
C VAL A 152 -14.52 -10.43 10.97
N ILE A 153 -14.40 -11.41 11.87
CA ILE A 153 -14.41 -11.18 13.33
C ILE A 153 -13.26 -10.23 13.71
N TYR A 154 -12.07 -10.45 13.15
CA TYR A 154 -10.92 -9.60 13.41
C TYR A 154 -11.17 -8.14 13.00
N ILE A 155 -11.84 -7.87 11.87
CA ILE A 155 -12.14 -6.49 11.46
C ILE A 155 -13.03 -5.79 12.47
N ILE A 156 -14.03 -6.48 13.01
CA ILE A 156 -14.90 -5.94 14.06
C ILE A 156 -14.06 -5.58 15.29
N ILE A 157 -13.17 -6.48 15.72
CA ILE A 157 -12.23 -6.22 16.83
C ILE A 157 -11.30 -5.05 16.50
N LEU A 158 -10.79 -4.99 15.27
CA LEU A 158 -9.88 -3.94 14.82
C LEU A 158 -10.54 -2.56 14.88
N GLN A 159 -11.77 -2.45 14.37
CA GLN A 159 -12.50 -1.18 14.29
C GLN A 159 -13.01 -0.70 15.64
N TYR A 160 -13.60 -1.59 16.44
CA TYR A 160 -14.31 -1.19 17.67
C TYR A 160 -13.45 -1.30 18.93
N LEU A 161 -12.34 -2.02 18.91
CA LEU A 161 -11.49 -2.23 20.08
C LEU A 161 -10.05 -1.75 19.84
N LEU A 162 -9.32 -2.35 18.88
CA LEU A 162 -7.88 -2.10 18.75
C LEU A 162 -7.56 -0.70 18.25
N SER A 163 -8.28 -0.21 17.24
CA SER A 163 -8.05 1.14 16.69
C SER A 163 -8.25 2.23 17.76
N PRO A 164 -9.39 2.28 18.49
CA PRO A 164 -9.56 3.22 19.59
C PRO A 164 -8.47 3.15 20.65
N ILE A 165 -8.04 1.93 21.05
CA ILE A 165 -6.99 1.74 22.05
C ILE A 165 -5.67 2.32 21.54
N VAL A 166 -5.22 1.93 20.34
CA VAL A 166 -3.94 2.38 19.78
C VAL A 166 -3.91 3.90 19.62
N HIS A 167 -4.97 4.50 19.09
CA HIS A 167 -5.04 5.96 18.96
C HIS A 167 -5.04 6.67 20.31
N THR A 168 -5.78 6.16 21.31
CA THR A 168 -5.80 6.74 22.66
C THR A 168 -4.43 6.64 23.33
N SER A 169 -3.77 5.49 23.24
CA SER A 169 -2.43 5.28 23.80
C SER A 169 -1.39 6.21 23.20
N ILE A 170 -1.44 6.43 21.88
CA ILE A 170 -0.51 7.33 21.19
C ILE A 170 -0.81 8.78 21.57
N ASN A 171 -2.08 9.18 21.66
CA ASN A 171 -2.48 10.53 22.09
C ASN A 171 -1.93 10.90 23.48
N ILE A 172 -1.80 9.95 24.40
CA ILE A 172 -1.19 10.18 25.72
C ILE A 172 0.28 10.58 25.60
N ILE A 173 1.03 9.92 24.70
CA ILE A 173 2.44 10.22 24.44
C ILE A 173 2.57 11.57 23.69
N PHE A 174 1.58 11.90 22.87
CA PHE A 174 1.55 13.09 22.03
C PHE A 174 1.37 14.41 22.72
N GLY A 175 0.75 14.43 23.90
CA GLY A 175 0.50 15.67 24.65
C GLY A 175 1.77 16.47 24.98
N HIS A 176 2.96 15.90 24.73
CA HIS A 176 4.26 16.50 24.99
C HIS A 176 4.95 17.07 23.75
N ILE A 177 4.36 16.99 22.55
CA ILE A 177 4.95 17.53 21.32
C ILE A 177 4.21 18.80 20.92
N SER A 178 4.96 19.87 20.62
CA SER A 178 4.39 21.13 20.17
C SER A 178 3.61 20.94 18.85
N PRO A 179 2.38 21.45 18.76
CA PRO A 179 1.62 21.38 17.52
C PRO A 179 2.26 22.26 16.43
N PRO A 180 2.11 21.89 15.15
CA PRO A 180 2.60 22.69 14.03
C PRO A 180 1.88 24.03 13.97
N ASN A 181 2.55 25.06 13.45
CA ASN A 181 1.94 26.37 13.28
C ASN A 181 0.90 26.32 12.14
N PRO A 182 -0.39 26.63 12.40
CA PRO A 182 -1.43 26.59 11.37
C PRO A 182 -1.12 27.49 10.17
N ASN A 183 -0.43 28.61 10.39
CA ASN A 183 -0.11 29.59 9.35
C ASN A 183 0.96 29.10 8.37
N ASN A 184 1.70 28.04 8.73
CA ASN A 184 2.77 27.47 7.92
C ASN A 184 2.35 26.19 7.18
N ILE A 185 1.08 25.79 7.28
CA ILE A 185 0.55 24.61 6.60
C ILE A 185 0.37 24.94 5.11
N LEU A 186 0.94 24.13 4.24
CA LEU A 186 0.78 24.27 2.79
C LEU A 186 -0.59 23.75 2.36
N HIS A 187 -1.35 24.56 1.62
CA HIS A 187 -2.62 24.15 1.03
C HIS A 187 -2.45 23.54 -0.37
N SER A 188 -3.50 22.85 -0.85
CA SER A 188 -3.53 22.18 -2.15
C SER A 188 -3.25 23.14 -3.32
N LEU A 189 -2.75 22.58 -4.42
CA LEU A 189 -1.72 23.15 -5.32
C LEU A 189 -0.37 23.30 -4.60
N TYR A 190 0.18 22.14 -4.20
CA TYR A 190 1.48 22.09 -3.55
C TYR A 190 2.60 22.63 -4.43
N ASN A 191 3.60 23.23 -3.80
CA ASN A 191 4.80 23.71 -4.47
C ASN A 191 5.63 22.57 -5.08
N TRP A 192 6.58 22.93 -5.95
CA TRP A 192 7.43 21.97 -6.65
C TRP A 192 8.24 21.10 -5.69
N GLN A 193 8.65 21.63 -4.52
CA GLN A 193 9.41 20.89 -3.53
C GLN A 193 8.63 19.70 -2.95
N THR A 194 7.35 19.91 -2.61
CA THR A 194 6.47 18.82 -2.14
C THR A 194 6.35 17.73 -3.20
N ASN A 195 6.22 18.10 -4.48
CA ASN A 195 6.13 17.16 -5.59
C ASN A 195 7.43 16.36 -5.78
N VAL A 196 8.59 16.99 -5.60
CA VAL A 196 9.90 16.31 -5.64
C VAL A 196 10.03 15.33 -4.48
N ILE A 197 9.70 15.73 -3.25
CA ILE A 197 9.72 14.86 -2.07
C ILE A 197 8.81 13.65 -2.30
N ALA A 198 7.56 13.89 -2.73
CA ALA A 198 6.61 12.84 -3.03
C ALA A 198 7.12 11.88 -4.10
N SER A 199 7.81 12.40 -5.13
CA SER A 199 8.40 11.61 -6.22
C SER A 199 9.57 10.76 -5.75
N VAL A 200 10.45 11.35 -4.95
CA VAL A 200 11.66 10.71 -4.45
C VAL A 200 11.30 9.55 -3.51
N PHE A 201 10.46 9.81 -2.52
CA PHE A 201 10.09 8.76 -1.57
C PHE A 201 9.10 7.74 -2.13
N PHE A 202 8.59 7.93 -3.36
CA PHE A 202 7.78 6.93 -4.04
C PHE A 202 8.56 5.64 -4.38
N ILE A 203 9.87 5.59 -4.15
CA ILE A 203 10.64 4.34 -4.16
C ILE A 203 10.09 3.31 -3.17
N GLU A 204 9.56 3.74 -2.02
CA GLU A 204 9.04 2.85 -0.98
C GLU A 204 7.94 1.92 -1.50
N PRO A 205 6.83 2.42 -2.09
CA PRO A 205 5.82 1.55 -2.67
C PRO A 205 6.33 0.76 -3.87
N MET A 206 7.34 1.22 -4.61
CA MET A 206 7.95 0.44 -5.70
C MET A 206 8.69 -0.79 -5.18
N ILE A 207 9.38 -0.69 -4.05
CA ILE A 207 9.99 -1.83 -3.37
C ILE A 207 8.90 -2.81 -2.90
N GLY A 208 7.81 -2.30 -2.31
CA GLY A 208 6.65 -3.12 -1.93
C GLY A 208 6.06 -3.89 -3.11
N CYS A 209 5.75 -3.19 -4.21
CA CYS A 209 5.25 -3.81 -5.44
C CYS A 209 6.23 -4.82 -6.04
N PHE A 210 7.54 -4.54 -6.02
CA PHE A 210 8.57 -5.48 -6.47
C PHE A 210 8.58 -6.74 -5.63
N ALA A 211 8.53 -6.62 -4.31
CA ALA A 211 8.49 -7.77 -3.40
C ALA A 211 7.25 -8.64 -3.64
N VAL A 212 6.06 -8.03 -3.73
CA VAL A 212 4.80 -8.74 -4.06
C VAL A 212 4.95 -9.47 -5.39
N THR A 213 5.38 -8.75 -6.44
CA THR A 213 5.55 -9.32 -7.78
C THR A 213 6.53 -10.49 -7.77
N TRP A 214 7.65 -10.35 -7.06
CA TRP A 214 8.67 -11.38 -6.94
C TRP A 214 8.16 -12.65 -6.25
N ILE A 215 7.38 -12.49 -5.18
CA ILE A 215 6.78 -13.61 -4.45
C ILE A 215 5.81 -14.39 -5.35
N PHE A 216 4.95 -13.66 -6.07
CA PHE A 216 3.91 -14.23 -6.91
C PHE A 216 4.38 -14.69 -8.30
N TRP A 217 5.58 -14.30 -8.75
CA TRP A 217 6.03 -14.46 -10.13
C TRP A 217 5.87 -15.88 -10.69
N ASP A 218 6.16 -16.88 -9.86
CA ASP A 218 6.18 -18.29 -10.25
C ASP A 218 4.83 -19.00 -10.03
N LYS A 219 3.83 -18.30 -9.46
CA LYS A 219 2.51 -18.85 -9.11
C LYS A 219 1.43 -18.59 -10.16
N PHE A 220 1.64 -17.56 -10.99
CA PHE A 220 0.71 -17.17 -12.05
C PHE A 220 1.06 -17.84 -13.40
N PRO A 221 0.11 -17.86 -14.36
CA PRO A 221 0.29 -18.52 -15.65
C PRO A 221 1.58 -18.11 -16.38
N SER A 222 2.07 -19.00 -17.25
CA SER A 222 3.31 -18.76 -18.02
C SER A 222 3.20 -17.56 -18.98
N TYR A 223 1.99 -17.25 -19.45
CA TYR A 223 1.75 -16.15 -20.37
C TYR A 223 1.96 -14.79 -19.69
N PHE A 224 2.95 -14.03 -20.18
CA PHE A 224 3.42 -12.79 -19.55
C PHE A 224 2.31 -11.74 -19.34
N ILE A 225 1.41 -11.56 -20.32
CA ILE A 225 0.33 -10.57 -20.22
C ILE A 225 -0.64 -10.94 -19.09
N LEU A 226 -1.07 -12.20 -19.06
CA LEU A 226 -2.01 -12.68 -18.04
C LEU A 226 -1.37 -12.65 -16.65
N LYS A 227 -0.09 -13.03 -16.55
CA LYS A 227 0.70 -12.89 -15.33
C LYS A 227 0.75 -11.45 -14.82
N THR A 228 1.04 -10.50 -15.72
CA THR A 228 1.08 -9.06 -15.41
C THR A 228 -0.28 -8.56 -14.92
N LEU A 229 -1.38 -9.01 -15.54
CA LEU A 229 -2.73 -8.66 -15.11
C LEU A 229 -3.02 -9.14 -13.68
N TYR A 230 -2.68 -10.38 -13.33
CA TYR A 230 -2.85 -10.89 -11.96
C TYR A 230 -2.03 -10.12 -10.93
N ILE A 231 -0.80 -9.73 -11.28
CA ILE A 231 0.06 -8.90 -10.42
C ILE A 231 -0.58 -7.54 -10.18
N ILE A 232 -1.08 -6.88 -11.23
CA ILE A 232 -1.77 -5.59 -11.12
C ILE A 232 -2.97 -5.72 -10.18
N ILE A 233 -3.83 -6.72 -10.40
CA ILE A 233 -5.00 -6.96 -9.55
C ILE A 233 -4.58 -7.18 -8.09
N MET A 234 -3.53 -7.96 -7.85
CA MET A 234 -3.02 -8.19 -6.50
C MET A 234 -2.55 -6.91 -5.82
N ILE A 235 -1.76 -6.07 -6.52
CA ILE A 235 -1.30 -4.78 -6.00
C ILE A 235 -2.51 -3.87 -5.69
N LEU A 236 -3.49 -3.81 -6.59
CA LEU A 236 -4.69 -2.99 -6.42
C LEU A 236 -5.60 -3.47 -5.26
N ILE A 237 -5.61 -4.77 -4.96
CA ILE A 237 -6.29 -5.33 -3.79
C ILE A 237 -5.53 -4.96 -2.52
N LEU A 238 -4.22 -5.19 -2.49
CA LEU A 238 -3.38 -4.98 -1.31
C LEU A 238 -3.28 -3.51 -0.89
N ASN A 239 -3.49 -2.56 -1.80
CA ASN A 239 -3.50 -1.12 -1.49
C ASN A 239 -4.92 -0.49 -1.50
N ASN A 240 -5.96 -1.33 -1.54
CA ASN A 240 -7.38 -0.93 -1.61
C ASN A 240 -7.83 -0.18 -2.86
N MET A 241 -6.97 0.06 -3.86
CA MET A 241 -7.30 0.90 -5.00
C MET A 241 -8.39 0.34 -5.90
N LEU A 242 -8.50 -1.00 -6.00
CA LEU A 242 -9.56 -1.63 -6.79
C LEU A 242 -10.95 -1.27 -6.22
N LEU A 243 -11.15 -1.47 -4.92
CA LEU A 243 -12.43 -1.14 -4.29
C LEU A 243 -12.64 0.36 -4.19
N LYS A 244 -11.61 1.15 -3.90
CA LYS A 244 -11.71 2.62 -3.92
C LYS A 244 -12.22 3.12 -5.27
N PHE A 245 -11.73 2.54 -6.37
CA PHE A 245 -12.25 2.83 -7.70
C PHE A 245 -13.74 2.52 -7.82
N ILE A 246 -14.15 1.30 -7.47
CA ILE A 246 -15.56 0.87 -7.58
C ILE A 246 -16.49 1.75 -6.73
N PHE A 247 -16.14 1.96 -5.45
CA PHE A 247 -16.94 2.79 -4.54
C PHE A 247 -16.99 4.24 -4.99
N PHE A 248 -15.86 4.82 -5.38
CA PHE A 248 -15.82 6.21 -5.83
C PHE A 248 -16.73 6.42 -7.05
N MET A 249 -16.66 5.51 -8.03
CA MET A 249 -17.50 5.59 -9.23
C MET A 249 -19.00 5.54 -8.92
N HIS A 250 -19.40 4.91 -7.82
CA HIS A 250 -20.82 4.77 -7.46
C HIS A 250 -21.32 5.85 -6.48
N TYR A 251 -20.45 6.39 -5.62
CA TYR A 251 -20.82 7.30 -4.54
C TYR A 251 -20.15 8.68 -4.64
N THR A 252 -19.79 9.10 -5.84
CA THR A 252 -19.28 10.46 -6.11
C THR A 252 -20.40 11.40 -6.56
N THR A 253 -20.24 12.69 -6.27
CA THR A 253 -21.11 13.76 -6.77
C THR A 253 -20.66 14.31 -8.13
N LEU A 254 -19.54 13.83 -8.68
CA LEU A 254 -19.02 14.26 -9.98
C LEU A 254 -19.75 13.60 -11.15
N SER A 255 -19.68 14.25 -12.32
CA SER A 255 -20.07 13.64 -13.59
C SER A 255 -19.17 12.44 -13.95
N LEU A 256 -19.66 11.52 -14.78
CA LEU A 256 -18.94 10.29 -15.13
C LEU A 256 -17.52 10.52 -15.68
N GLY A 257 -17.34 11.52 -16.56
CA GLY A 257 -16.04 11.84 -17.13
C GLY A 257 -15.06 12.36 -16.07
N SER A 258 -15.52 13.30 -15.24
CA SER A 258 -14.72 13.87 -14.15
C SER A 258 -14.41 12.83 -13.07
N SER A 259 -15.36 11.94 -12.76
CA SER A 259 -15.14 10.88 -11.77
C SER A 259 -14.11 9.87 -12.27
N LEU A 260 -14.20 9.43 -13.52
CA LEU A 260 -13.21 8.54 -14.14
C LEU A 260 -11.81 9.16 -14.06
N LEU A 261 -11.63 10.41 -14.49
CA LEU A 261 -10.33 11.08 -14.42
C LEU A 261 -9.83 11.20 -12.97
N SER A 262 -10.73 11.61 -12.06
CA SER A 262 -10.41 11.85 -10.66
C SER A 262 -9.84 10.61 -9.98
N ILE A 263 -10.51 9.45 -10.07
CA ILE A 263 -10.02 8.26 -9.38
C ILE A 263 -8.94 7.52 -10.17
N SER A 264 -8.95 7.64 -11.50
CA SER A 264 -7.95 7.01 -12.36
C SER A 264 -6.56 7.56 -12.12
N GLN A 265 -6.40 8.81 -11.67
CA GLN A 265 -5.07 9.36 -11.36
C GLN A 265 -4.30 8.50 -10.35
N PHE A 266 -5.00 7.89 -9.39
CA PHE A 266 -4.39 6.98 -8.41
C PHE A 266 -4.35 5.55 -8.93
N THR A 267 -5.39 5.07 -9.61
CA THR A 267 -5.43 3.69 -10.10
C THR A 267 -4.41 3.45 -11.21
N MET A 268 -4.25 4.40 -12.15
CA MET A 268 -3.25 4.33 -13.23
C MET A 268 -1.82 4.33 -12.70
N GLN A 269 -1.53 5.08 -11.64
CA GLN A 269 -0.23 5.07 -10.95
C GLN A 269 0.17 3.62 -10.60
N TRP A 270 -0.73 2.86 -9.98
CA TRP A 270 -0.46 1.48 -9.57
C TRP A 270 -0.51 0.47 -10.72
N ILE A 271 -1.38 0.67 -11.72
CA ILE A 271 -1.38 -0.13 -12.95
C ILE A 271 -0.02 0.00 -13.65
N PHE A 272 0.46 1.22 -13.84
CA PHE A 272 1.76 1.50 -14.44
C PHE A 272 2.90 0.84 -13.64
N ALA A 273 2.89 0.99 -12.32
CA ALA A 273 3.87 0.33 -11.45
C ALA A 273 3.84 -1.20 -11.60
N GLY A 274 2.65 -1.82 -11.63
CA GLY A 274 2.50 -3.26 -11.81
C GLY A 274 3.03 -3.76 -13.16
N ILE A 275 2.79 -3.02 -14.25
CA ILE A 275 3.34 -3.35 -15.59
C ILE A 275 4.86 -3.29 -15.56
N MET A 276 5.43 -2.16 -15.13
CA MET A 276 6.87 -1.93 -15.17
C MET A 276 7.65 -2.90 -14.26
N ILE A 277 7.10 -3.19 -13.08
CA ILE A 277 7.72 -4.14 -12.15
C ILE A 277 7.63 -5.56 -12.69
N SER A 278 6.53 -5.92 -13.37
CA SER A 278 6.43 -7.21 -14.05
C SER A 278 7.48 -7.36 -15.15
N LEU A 279 7.76 -6.31 -15.92
CA LEU A 279 8.84 -6.28 -16.91
C LEU A 279 10.22 -6.48 -16.26
N LEU A 280 10.48 -5.79 -15.15
CA LEU A 280 11.72 -5.96 -14.38
C LEU A 280 11.88 -7.40 -13.88
N CYS A 281 10.84 -7.97 -13.26
CA CYS A 281 10.87 -9.35 -12.77
C CYS A 281 11.08 -10.37 -13.90
N HIS A 282 10.43 -10.17 -15.06
CA HIS A 282 10.64 -11.01 -16.25
C HIS A 282 12.08 -10.96 -16.73
N TYR A 283 12.66 -9.75 -16.82
CA TYR A 283 14.04 -9.55 -17.22
C TYR A 283 15.02 -10.23 -16.25
N LEU A 284 14.83 -10.05 -14.94
CA LEU A 284 15.69 -10.65 -13.92
C LEU A 284 15.60 -12.18 -13.95
N LYS A 285 14.40 -12.74 -14.06
CA LYS A 285 14.19 -14.19 -14.07
C LYS A 285 14.77 -14.86 -15.31
N LYS A 286 14.71 -14.23 -16.49
CA LYS A 286 15.36 -14.74 -17.71
C LYS A 286 16.89 -14.76 -17.66
N ARG A 287 17.53 -14.06 -16.71
CA ARG A 287 18.99 -13.98 -16.59
C ARG A 287 19.55 -14.72 -15.38
N CYS A 288 18.72 -15.08 -14.41
CA CYS A 288 19.10 -15.90 -13.27
C CYS A 288 18.99 -17.41 -13.55
N TYR A 289 18.31 -17.78 -14.63
CA TYR A 289 18.30 -19.11 -15.24
C TYR A 289 18.92 -19.01 -16.63
#